data_AF-M5BSV9-F1
#
_entry.id   AF-M5BSV9-F1
#
_cell.length_a   1.000
_cell.length_b   1.000
_cell.length_c   1.000
_cell.angle_alpha   90.00
_cell.angle_beta   90.00
_cell.angle_gamma   90.00
#
_symmetry.space_group_name_H-M   'P 1'
#
loop_
_entity.id
_entity.type
_entity.pdbx_description
1 polymer ?
#
loop_
_entity_poly.entity_id
_entity_poly.type
_entity_poly.pdbx_seq_one_letter_code
_entity_poly.pdbx_strand_id
1 'polypeptide(L)'
;MLRRQAFFCARRTTRPLTTSASTANPRSARVIINSSPAITTGRRLYAFAFGVGGVTLGLVGYKLLPRGGEFKQQDVPIELSGRLIPFDEVQKHNTRDSCWVIVNGEIYDVTGFLNDHPGGIGPILKVAGSDATRVFVPIHPPDTLLTLPPTSHIGTVDPATLPAQLTQLTTEELRIQEARATLPPPEAAINLADIEKLAQTVLTQTAWAYYRSAGDDEFSYRENNYAFRRYWFRPRVMNKVSQIQTSTTILGIPTSLPIFVSPAALARLGHPDGEVGITRGVAPEGIVQGVSINASCSLNEITDARSTGFSPSSVSHSTSTPGQTHSSVAPATATQNPDSSSSQQPLIFQIYLNKQRDLSESLLQKVESMGFRALMVTVDAAVAGNRELDRRAKDEGKFTGPAQLSGPGWADIAWIRSITKLPLVVKGIQCVEDAEKAYEHGVEGIVLSNHGGRELDFSPAPIDILYELRQKRPDIFKDGRMEHSAWVQKPSD
;
A
#
# COMPACT_ATOMS: atom_id res chain seq x y z
N MET A 1 1.75 -1.22 8.16
CA MET A 1 2.90 -1.90 7.54
C MET A 1 2.62 -2.14 6.06
N LEU A 2 2.84 -1.15 5.20
CA LEU A 2 2.82 -1.31 3.75
C LEU A 2 4.23 -1.11 3.23
N ARG A 3 4.72 -2.09 2.46
CA ARG A 3 5.94 -1.97 1.68
C ARG A 3 5.79 -0.78 0.72
N ARG A 4 6.89 -0.05 0.51
CA ARG A 4 6.96 1.13 -0.37
C ARG A 4 6.21 0.86 -1.68
N GLN A 5 5.19 1.64 -1.91
CA GLN A 5 4.85 2.09 -3.26
C GLN A 5 5.22 3.56 -3.29
N ALA A 6 6.11 3.91 -4.17
CA ALA A 6 6.46 5.28 -4.46
C ALA A 6 6.57 5.38 -5.98
N PHE A 7 5.89 6.35 -6.56
CA PHE A 7 5.84 6.52 -8.01
C PHE A 7 6.19 7.94 -8.36
N PHE A 8 7.23 8.13 -9.18
CA PHE A 8 7.56 9.45 -9.68
C PHE A 8 6.61 9.86 -10.82
N CYS A 9 5.79 10.88 -10.57
CA CYS A 9 5.19 11.67 -11.64
C CYS A 9 6.20 12.74 -12.08
N ALA A 10 6.71 12.63 -13.31
CA ALA A 10 7.65 13.60 -13.87
C ALA A 10 6.94 14.53 -14.87
N ARG A 11 6.70 15.78 -14.45
CA ARG A 11 6.27 16.89 -15.32
C ARG A 11 7.49 17.77 -15.64
N ARG A 12 7.75 18.02 -16.93
CA ARG A 12 8.82 18.93 -17.37
C ARG A 12 8.23 20.34 -17.48
N THR A 13 8.75 21.31 -16.75
CA THR A 13 8.55 22.73 -17.07
C THR A 13 9.53 23.08 -18.18
N THR A 14 9.08 23.10 -19.44
CA THR A 14 9.90 23.56 -20.56
C THR A 14 9.77 25.07 -20.70
N ARG A 15 10.83 25.83 -20.39
CA ARG A 15 11.08 27.12 -21.06
C ARG A 15 11.88 26.84 -22.34
N PRO A 16 11.54 27.44 -23.49
CA PRO A 16 12.34 27.29 -24.70
C PRO A 16 13.67 28.02 -24.53
N LEU A 17 14.78 27.30 -24.72
CA LEU A 17 16.10 27.88 -24.92
C LEU A 17 16.25 28.21 -26.41
N THR A 18 16.34 29.50 -26.73
CA THR A 18 16.80 29.96 -28.04
C THR A 18 18.28 29.65 -28.16
N THR A 19 18.64 28.75 -29.09
CA THR A 19 20.03 28.45 -29.44
C THR A 19 20.48 29.34 -30.59
N SER A 20 21.44 30.24 -30.34
CA SER A 20 22.31 30.76 -31.39
C SER A 20 23.53 29.84 -31.51
N ALA A 21 23.80 29.39 -32.73
CA ALA A 21 24.93 28.54 -33.05
C ALA A 21 26.22 29.37 -33.13
N SER A 22 27.31 28.86 -32.55
CA SER A 22 28.67 29.30 -32.83
C SER A 22 29.61 28.10 -32.81
N THR A 23 30.21 27.82 -33.96
CA THR A 23 31.19 26.78 -34.25
C THR A 23 32.57 27.10 -33.70
N ALA A 24 33.24 26.16 -33.04
CA ALA A 24 34.71 26.17 -32.89
C ALA A 24 35.30 24.76 -32.72
N ASN A 25 36.44 24.56 -33.40
CA ASN A 25 37.20 23.33 -33.69
C ASN A 25 37.89 22.66 -32.47
N PRO A 26 38.28 21.37 -32.55
CA PRO A 26 38.91 20.64 -31.45
C PRO A 26 40.44 20.79 -31.48
N ARG A 27 41.06 20.92 -30.30
CA ARG A 27 42.49 20.65 -30.12
C ARG A 27 42.69 19.69 -28.96
N SER A 28 43.40 18.61 -29.28
CA SER A 28 43.94 17.57 -28.42
C SER A 28 44.99 18.13 -27.45
N ALA A 29 44.97 17.70 -26.19
CA ALA A 29 46.11 17.79 -25.30
C ALA A 29 46.27 16.47 -24.51
N ARG A 30 47.42 15.82 -24.73
CA ARG A 30 47.95 14.70 -23.95
C ARG A 30 48.47 15.23 -22.61
N VAL A 31 48.27 14.49 -21.52
CA VAL A 31 48.99 14.68 -20.26
C VAL A 31 49.74 13.41 -19.90
N ILE A 32 51.00 13.61 -19.55
CA ILE A 32 52.08 12.65 -19.32
C ILE A 32 51.91 12.02 -17.94
N ILE A 33 52.09 10.70 -17.86
CA ILE A 33 52.20 9.92 -16.63
C ILE A 33 53.65 9.99 -16.17
N ASN A 34 53.89 10.32 -14.90
CA ASN A 34 55.19 10.09 -14.27
C ASN A 34 55.03 9.42 -12.91
N SER A 35 55.92 8.44 -12.71
CA SER A 35 55.96 7.40 -11.69
C SER A 35 56.55 7.84 -10.34
N SER A 36 56.23 7.06 -9.29
CA SER A 36 56.62 7.16 -7.87
C SER A 36 58.14 7.01 -7.60
N PRO A 37 58.63 7.17 -6.35
CA PRO A 37 58.58 6.06 -5.36
C PRO A 37 58.39 6.40 -3.85
N ALA A 38 57.81 5.42 -3.15
CA ALA A 38 58.00 4.88 -1.77
C ALA A 38 58.22 5.77 -0.52
N ILE A 39 57.57 5.39 0.61
CA ILE A 39 58.19 4.85 1.86
C ILE A 39 57.15 4.66 3.02
N THR A 40 57.04 3.40 3.48
CA THR A 40 57.05 2.85 4.86
C THR A 40 55.90 3.05 5.90
N THR A 41 55.25 1.90 6.18
CA THR A 41 54.82 1.25 7.44
C THR A 41 54.60 2.03 8.76
N GLY A 42 53.43 1.81 9.37
CA GLY A 42 53.20 2.02 10.81
C GLY A 42 51.82 1.54 11.28
N ARG A 43 51.73 0.34 11.88
CA ARG A 43 50.55 -0.17 12.61
C ARG A 43 50.49 0.46 14.01
N ARG A 44 49.32 0.90 14.46
CA ARG A 44 48.99 1.04 15.89
C ARG A 44 47.62 0.47 16.20
N LEU A 45 47.63 -0.46 17.15
CA LEU A 45 46.52 -1.14 17.79
C LEU A 45 46.18 -0.34 19.05
N TYR A 46 44.91 -0.05 19.33
CA TYR A 46 44.48 0.43 20.64
C TYR A 46 43.47 -0.57 21.21
N ALA A 47 43.90 -1.24 22.29
CA ALA A 47 43.04 -1.96 23.21
C ALA A 47 42.70 -1.03 24.38
N PHE A 48 41.44 -1.03 24.84
CA PHE A 48 41.10 -0.51 26.16
C PHE A 48 40.27 -1.55 26.91
N ALA A 49 40.67 -1.72 28.17
CA ALA A 49 40.31 -2.78 29.08
C ALA A 49 38.97 -2.55 29.79
N PHE A 50 38.34 -3.66 30.17
CA PHE A 50 37.23 -3.71 31.12
C PHE A 50 37.70 -3.36 32.54
N GLY A 51 36.94 -2.50 33.22
CA GLY A 51 37.02 -2.27 34.66
C GLY A 51 35.62 -2.34 35.27
N VAL A 52 35.43 -3.31 36.17
CA VAL A 52 34.22 -3.51 36.97
C VAL A 52 34.25 -2.57 38.18
N GLY A 53 33.12 -1.93 38.47
CA GLY A 53 32.89 -1.19 39.71
C GLY A 53 31.41 -0.81 39.82
N GLY A 54 30.67 -1.50 40.70
CA GLY A 54 29.23 -1.27 40.90
C GLY A 54 28.94 -0.08 41.81
N VAL A 55 27.76 0.54 41.63
CA VAL A 55 27.01 1.26 42.68
C VAL A 55 25.51 1.12 42.39
N THR A 56 24.79 0.95 43.50
CA THR A 56 23.39 0.68 43.80
C THR A 56 22.38 1.82 43.48
N LEU A 57 21.13 1.40 43.28
CA LEU A 57 19.83 2.04 43.59
C LEU A 57 19.61 3.54 43.28
N GLY A 58 18.63 3.79 42.40
CA GLY A 58 17.98 5.09 42.25
C GLY A 58 16.60 4.95 41.58
N LEU A 59 15.59 4.61 42.39
CA LEU A 59 14.17 4.77 42.05
C LEU A 59 13.88 6.26 41.80
N VAL A 60 13.63 6.64 40.55
CA VAL A 60 12.97 7.91 40.23
C VAL A 60 11.83 7.61 39.28
N GLY A 61 10.61 7.74 39.80
CA GLY A 61 9.39 7.57 39.05
C GLY A 61 9.23 8.65 38.00
N TYR A 62 9.01 8.23 36.75
CA TYR A 62 8.36 9.06 35.75
C TYR A 62 6.93 8.55 35.58
N LYS A 63 6.02 9.17 36.32
CA LYS A 63 4.59 9.14 36.03
C LYS A 63 4.25 10.31 35.10
N LEU A 64 3.59 9.96 34.00
CA LEU A 64 2.50 10.69 33.35
C LEU A 64 2.86 11.83 32.38
N LEU A 65 2.99 11.45 31.11
CA LEU A 65 2.34 12.14 29.98
C LEU A 65 1.52 11.10 29.21
N PRO A 66 0.33 11.45 28.67
CA PRO A 66 -0.71 10.49 28.37
C PRO A 66 -0.34 9.66 27.13
N ARG A 67 -0.21 8.34 27.33
CA ARG A 67 -0.28 7.37 26.25
C ARG A 67 -1.66 7.47 25.58
N GLY A 68 -1.66 7.25 24.26
CA GLY A 68 -2.84 7.32 23.40
C GLY A 68 -4.04 6.57 23.96
N GLY A 69 -5.22 7.07 23.61
CA GLY A 69 -6.51 6.69 24.17
C GLY A 69 -6.65 5.18 24.38
N GLU A 70 -6.85 4.81 25.64
CA GLU A 70 -7.54 3.58 25.97
C GLU A 70 -8.90 3.61 25.25
N PHE A 71 -9.13 2.66 24.35
CA PHE A 71 -10.50 2.29 24.02
C PHE A 71 -11.15 1.85 25.33
N LYS A 72 -11.92 2.74 25.96
CA LYS A 72 -12.92 2.31 26.92
C LYS A 72 -13.88 1.44 26.12
N GLN A 73 -13.76 0.13 26.31
CA GLN A 73 -14.86 -0.79 26.06
C GLN A 73 -16.02 -0.23 26.88
N GLN A 74 -16.93 0.47 26.21
CA GLN A 74 -18.21 0.78 26.80
C GLN A 74 -18.89 -0.58 26.95
N ASP A 75 -18.85 -1.11 28.17
CA ASP A 75 -19.72 -2.20 28.59
C ASP A 75 -21.16 -1.66 28.57
N VAL A 76 -21.72 -1.57 27.37
CA VAL A 76 -23.16 -1.49 27.18
C VAL A 76 -23.65 -2.89 27.52
N PRO A 77 -24.50 -3.09 28.55
CA PRO A 77 -25.12 -4.37 28.80
C PRO A 77 -25.94 -4.72 27.56
N ILE A 78 -25.45 -5.65 26.74
CA ILE A 78 -26.25 -6.24 25.69
C ILE A 78 -27.26 -7.11 26.45
N GLU A 79 -28.52 -6.70 26.46
CA GLU A 79 -29.61 -7.61 26.82
C GLU A 79 -29.59 -8.77 25.83
N LEU A 80 -28.96 -9.88 26.24
CA LEU A 80 -28.94 -11.16 25.53
C LEU A 80 -30.35 -11.74 25.54
N SER A 81 -31.22 -11.23 24.66
CA SER A 81 -32.60 -11.68 24.50
C SER A 81 -32.75 -12.93 23.61
N GLY A 82 -31.64 -13.62 23.33
CA GLY A 82 -31.61 -14.91 22.63
C GLY A 82 -31.07 -16.02 23.53
N ARG A 83 -31.62 -17.23 23.41
CA ARG A 83 -31.07 -18.43 24.04
C ARG A 83 -29.66 -18.67 23.50
N LEU A 84 -28.64 -18.64 24.36
CA LEU A 84 -27.25 -18.97 23.99
C LEU A 84 -27.17 -20.38 23.42
N ILE A 85 -26.38 -20.55 22.37
CA ILE A 85 -26.22 -21.83 21.66
C ILE A 85 -24.92 -22.50 22.13
N PRO A 86 -24.98 -23.72 22.69
CA PRO A 86 -23.80 -24.46 23.08
C PRO A 86 -22.83 -24.73 21.92
N PHE A 87 -21.52 -24.73 22.19
CA PHE A 87 -20.49 -24.95 21.17
C PHE A 87 -20.60 -26.33 20.50
N ASP A 88 -21.00 -27.36 21.24
CA ASP A 88 -21.21 -28.72 20.70
C ASP A 88 -22.36 -28.78 19.67
N GLU A 89 -23.33 -27.86 19.74
CA GLU A 89 -24.32 -27.68 18.69
C GLU A 89 -23.67 -27.16 17.41
N VAL A 90 -22.84 -26.11 17.52
CA VAL A 90 -22.12 -25.54 16.36
C VAL A 90 -21.24 -26.61 15.69
N GLN A 91 -20.60 -27.48 16.47
CA GLN A 91 -19.74 -28.55 15.97
C GLN A 91 -20.47 -29.58 15.09
N LYS A 92 -21.80 -29.68 15.17
CA LYS A 92 -22.61 -30.56 14.29
C LYS A 92 -22.67 -30.05 12.85
N HIS A 93 -22.40 -28.76 12.63
CA HIS A 93 -22.47 -28.10 11.34
C HIS A 93 -21.07 -27.89 10.75
N ASN A 94 -20.36 -28.99 10.52
CA ASN A 94 -18.96 -29.01 10.09
C ASN A 94 -18.72 -29.61 8.68
N THR A 95 -19.76 -29.66 7.84
CA THR A 95 -19.72 -30.32 6.52
C THR A 95 -20.12 -29.34 5.41
N ARG A 96 -19.94 -29.75 4.14
CA ARG A 96 -20.36 -28.94 2.99
C ARG A 96 -21.87 -28.68 2.95
N ASP A 97 -22.67 -29.65 3.38
CA ASP A 97 -24.12 -29.58 3.31
C ASP A 97 -24.73 -28.96 4.58
N SER A 98 -23.89 -28.66 5.57
CA SER A 98 -24.27 -28.05 6.85
C SER A 98 -23.02 -27.44 7.48
N CYS A 99 -22.83 -26.12 7.31
CA CYS A 99 -21.62 -25.39 7.66
C CYS A 99 -21.95 -24.14 8.47
N TRP A 100 -21.72 -24.20 9.78
CA TRP A 100 -21.77 -23.03 10.66
C TRP A 100 -20.36 -22.59 11.05
N VAL A 101 -20.19 -21.29 11.28
CA VAL A 101 -18.95 -20.70 11.79
C VAL A 101 -19.26 -19.67 12.87
N ILE A 102 -18.38 -19.55 13.86
CA ILE A 102 -18.46 -18.47 14.85
C ILE A 102 -17.54 -17.33 14.42
N VAL A 103 -18.04 -16.10 14.43
CA VAL A 103 -17.25 -14.88 14.24
C VAL A 103 -17.63 -13.88 15.33
N ASN A 104 -16.66 -13.47 16.15
CA ASN A 104 -16.86 -12.57 17.29
C ASN A 104 -17.97 -13.02 18.25
N GLY A 105 -18.08 -14.33 18.49
CA GLY A 105 -19.10 -14.92 19.37
C GLY A 105 -20.48 -15.12 18.72
N GLU A 106 -20.68 -14.67 17.48
CA GLU A 106 -21.93 -14.84 16.74
C GLU A 106 -21.82 -16.00 15.75
N ILE A 107 -22.89 -16.80 15.65
CA ILE A 107 -22.98 -18.00 14.82
C ILE A 107 -23.66 -17.65 13.51
N TYR A 108 -23.01 -18.03 12.41
CA TYR A 108 -23.53 -17.84 11.06
C TYR A 108 -23.62 -19.16 10.32
N ASP A 109 -24.78 -19.43 9.72
CA ASP A 109 -24.96 -20.45 8.71
C ASP A 109 -24.51 -19.93 7.35
N VAL A 110 -23.36 -20.42 6.91
CA VAL A 110 -22.72 -20.06 5.65
C VAL A 110 -22.87 -21.15 4.58
N THR A 111 -23.70 -22.17 4.82
CA THR A 111 -23.91 -23.31 3.91
C THR A 111 -24.28 -22.85 2.51
N GLY A 112 -25.27 -21.96 2.41
CA GLY A 112 -25.73 -21.40 1.13
C GLY A 112 -24.70 -20.48 0.46
N PHE A 113 -23.76 -19.92 1.22
CA PHE A 113 -22.75 -18.97 0.74
C PHE A 113 -21.44 -19.66 0.30
N LEU A 114 -21.23 -20.93 0.62
CA LEU A 114 -19.96 -21.63 0.36
C LEU A 114 -19.48 -21.46 -1.08
N ASN A 115 -20.37 -21.66 -2.07
CA ASN A 115 -20.01 -21.60 -3.49
C ASN A 115 -19.75 -20.16 -3.99
N ASP A 116 -20.24 -19.16 -3.27
CA ASP A 116 -20.14 -17.75 -3.63
C ASP A 116 -18.96 -17.05 -2.92
N HIS A 117 -18.32 -17.72 -1.96
CA HIS A 117 -17.19 -17.16 -1.23
C HIS A 117 -16.00 -16.89 -2.17
N PRO A 118 -15.55 -15.61 -2.31
CA PRO A 118 -14.50 -15.23 -3.25
C PRO A 118 -13.13 -15.90 -2.99
N GLY A 119 -12.86 -16.27 -1.73
CA GLY A 119 -11.65 -17.00 -1.34
C GLY A 119 -11.71 -18.52 -1.59
N GLY A 120 -12.81 -19.02 -2.14
CA GLY A 120 -13.08 -20.44 -2.38
C GLY A 120 -13.67 -21.16 -1.16
N ILE A 121 -14.20 -22.35 -1.40
CA ILE A 121 -14.91 -23.16 -0.40
C ILE A 121 -13.97 -23.72 0.68
N GLY A 122 -12.77 -24.16 0.26
CA GLY A 122 -11.81 -24.87 1.10
C GLY A 122 -11.46 -24.14 2.41
N PRO A 123 -11.13 -22.83 2.39
CA PRO A 123 -10.87 -22.06 3.60
C PRO A 123 -12.01 -22.07 4.62
N ILE A 124 -13.27 -22.00 4.19
CA ILE A 124 -14.43 -22.02 5.12
C ILE A 124 -14.60 -23.43 5.70
N LEU A 125 -14.52 -24.48 4.87
CA LEU A 125 -14.69 -25.86 5.34
C LEU A 125 -13.63 -26.28 6.37
N LYS A 126 -12.43 -25.71 6.32
CA LYS A 126 -11.38 -25.95 7.33
C LYS A 126 -11.76 -25.45 8.73
N VAL A 127 -12.67 -24.50 8.84
CA VAL A 127 -13.15 -23.92 10.10
C VAL A 127 -14.64 -24.19 10.33
N ALA A 128 -15.26 -25.07 9.54
CA ALA A 128 -16.65 -25.43 9.70
C ALA A 128 -16.90 -26.07 11.07
N GLY A 129 -17.97 -25.66 11.73
CA GLY A 129 -18.33 -26.06 13.09
C GLY A 129 -17.37 -25.53 14.17
N SER A 130 -16.65 -24.43 13.92
CA SER A 130 -15.65 -23.89 14.85
C SER A 130 -15.60 -22.35 14.87
N ASP A 131 -14.76 -21.80 15.74
CA ASP A 131 -14.49 -20.36 15.81
C ASP A 131 -13.52 -19.91 14.72
N ALA A 132 -14.06 -19.16 13.76
CA ALA A 132 -13.33 -18.61 12.63
C ALA A 132 -12.84 -17.16 12.87
N THR A 133 -13.07 -16.57 14.04
CA THR A 133 -12.78 -15.16 14.34
C THR A 133 -11.33 -14.79 14.00
N ARG A 134 -10.36 -15.60 14.47
CA ARG A 134 -8.92 -15.37 14.26
C ARG A 134 -8.51 -15.40 12.78
N VAL A 135 -9.26 -16.10 11.93
CA VAL A 135 -8.95 -16.22 10.50
C VAL A 135 -9.78 -15.27 9.65
N PHE A 136 -10.96 -14.85 10.13
CA PHE A 136 -11.89 -13.99 9.42
C PHE A 136 -11.54 -12.51 9.56
N VAL A 137 -11.38 -12.02 10.80
CA VAL A 137 -11.23 -10.59 11.11
C VAL A 137 -10.03 -9.93 10.41
N PRO A 138 -8.86 -10.55 10.29
CA PRO A 138 -7.71 -9.91 9.65
C PRO A 138 -7.82 -9.74 8.12
N ILE A 139 -8.80 -10.38 7.48
CA ILE A 139 -8.88 -10.45 6.01
C ILE A 139 -10.22 -9.97 5.44
N HIS A 140 -11.21 -9.67 6.29
CA HIS A 140 -12.53 -9.19 5.85
C HIS A 140 -12.87 -7.83 6.48
N PRO A 141 -13.47 -6.92 5.70
CA PRO A 141 -14.19 -5.77 6.22
C PRO A 141 -15.26 -6.17 7.26
N PRO A 142 -15.52 -5.38 8.31
CA PRO A 142 -16.49 -5.73 9.34
C PRO A 142 -17.93 -5.85 8.82
N ASP A 143 -18.26 -5.10 7.76
CA ASP A 143 -19.56 -5.13 7.08
C ASP A 143 -19.75 -6.34 6.16
N THR A 144 -18.74 -7.20 6.00
CA THR A 144 -18.83 -8.40 5.14
C THR A 144 -19.98 -9.31 5.54
N LEU A 145 -20.20 -9.52 6.84
CA LEU A 145 -21.26 -10.40 7.33
C LEU A 145 -22.67 -9.84 7.08
N LEU A 146 -22.81 -8.52 6.87
CA LEU A 146 -24.08 -7.88 6.51
C LEU A 146 -24.53 -8.20 5.08
N THR A 147 -23.65 -8.78 4.27
CA THR A 147 -23.98 -9.24 2.91
C THR A 147 -24.70 -10.59 2.91
N LEU A 148 -24.67 -11.31 4.02
CA LEU A 148 -25.40 -12.57 4.17
C LEU A 148 -26.90 -12.27 4.41
N PRO A 149 -27.80 -13.17 3.97
CA PRO A 149 -29.21 -13.08 4.33
C PRO A 149 -29.39 -12.97 5.85
N PRO A 150 -30.34 -12.18 6.37
CA PRO A 150 -30.59 -12.10 7.81
C PRO A 150 -30.85 -13.46 8.47
N THR A 151 -31.41 -14.41 7.71
CA THR A 151 -31.65 -15.79 8.13
C THR A 151 -30.38 -16.62 8.35
N SER A 152 -29.24 -16.17 7.83
CA SER A 152 -27.93 -16.81 8.07
C SER A 152 -27.40 -16.53 9.47
N HIS A 153 -27.86 -15.50 10.17
CA HIS A 153 -27.47 -15.25 11.56
C HIS A 153 -28.32 -16.13 12.48
N ILE A 154 -27.67 -17.09 13.16
CA ILE A 154 -28.34 -18.10 13.98
C ILE A 154 -28.49 -17.62 15.43
N GLY A 155 -27.50 -16.91 15.95
CA GLY A 155 -27.48 -16.37 17.31
C GLY A 155 -26.11 -16.38 17.95
N THR A 156 -26.04 -16.16 19.26
CA THR A 156 -24.78 -16.05 20.01
C THR A 156 -24.37 -17.41 20.60
N VAL A 157 -23.09 -17.78 20.48
CA VAL A 157 -22.54 -18.99 21.12
C VAL A 157 -22.43 -18.78 22.64
N ASP A 158 -22.67 -19.83 23.43
CA ASP A 158 -22.42 -19.82 24.86
C ASP A 158 -20.91 -19.81 25.15
N PRO A 159 -20.32 -18.71 25.64
CA PRO A 159 -18.88 -18.62 25.88
C PRO A 159 -18.38 -19.62 26.93
N ALA A 160 -19.24 -20.08 27.85
CA ALA A 160 -18.89 -21.06 28.87
C ALA A 160 -18.64 -22.46 28.29
N THR A 161 -19.09 -22.71 27.06
CA THR A 161 -18.95 -24.00 26.37
C THR A 161 -17.77 -24.04 25.40
N LEU A 162 -17.06 -22.93 25.21
CA LEU A 162 -15.90 -22.86 24.32
C LEU A 162 -14.67 -23.58 24.90
N PRO A 163 -13.92 -24.35 24.08
CA PRO A 163 -12.68 -24.98 24.51
C PRO A 163 -11.64 -23.98 25.03
N ALA A 164 -11.02 -24.28 26.18
CA ALA A 164 -9.98 -23.42 26.78
C ALA A 164 -8.75 -23.22 25.88
N GLN A 165 -8.48 -24.13 24.94
CA GLN A 165 -7.40 -23.98 23.97
C GLN A 165 -7.62 -22.80 23.00
N LEU A 166 -8.89 -22.41 22.75
CA LEU A 166 -9.19 -21.26 21.88
C LEU A 166 -8.80 -19.92 22.49
N THR A 167 -8.53 -19.86 23.80
CA THR A 167 -8.13 -18.62 24.50
C THR A 167 -6.62 -18.52 24.76
N GLN A 168 -5.85 -19.60 24.54
CA GLN A 168 -4.40 -19.60 24.73
C GLN A 168 -3.68 -18.96 23.53
N LEU A 169 -2.56 -18.31 23.82
CA LEU A 169 -1.66 -17.78 22.79
C LEU A 169 -0.77 -18.91 22.24
N THR A 170 -0.65 -18.94 20.93
CA THR A 170 0.27 -19.82 20.20
C THR A 170 1.72 -19.37 20.38
N THR A 171 2.68 -20.26 20.09
CA THR A 171 4.12 -19.93 20.11
C THR A 171 4.44 -18.73 19.21
N GLU A 172 3.77 -18.63 18.06
CA GLU A 172 3.94 -17.50 17.15
C GLU A 172 3.39 -16.20 17.74
N GLU A 173 2.21 -16.22 18.36
CA GLU A 173 1.62 -15.05 19.01
C GLU A 173 2.52 -14.56 20.17
N LEU A 174 3.09 -15.47 20.96
CA LEU A 174 4.06 -15.12 22.01
C LEU A 174 5.33 -14.47 21.43
N ARG A 175 5.89 -15.03 20.36
CA ARG A 175 7.04 -14.45 19.65
C ARG A 175 6.75 -13.03 19.15
N ILE A 176 5.57 -12.82 18.56
CA ILE A 176 5.14 -11.51 18.07
C ILE A 176 4.94 -10.53 19.22
N GLN A 177 4.33 -10.97 20.32
CA GLN A 177 4.11 -10.15 21.51
C GLN A 177 5.44 -9.66 22.09
N GLU A 178 6.43 -10.56 22.24
CA GLU A 178 7.77 -10.21 22.68
C GLU A 178 8.45 -9.24 21.71
N ALA A 179 8.44 -9.54 20.41
CA ALA A 179 9.03 -8.68 19.40
C ALA A 179 8.41 -7.27 19.36
N ARG A 180 7.09 -7.15 19.58
CA ARG A 180 6.39 -5.86 19.70
C ARG A 180 6.78 -5.11 20.97
N ALA A 181 6.96 -5.81 22.09
CA ALA A 181 7.39 -5.21 23.34
C ALA A 181 8.81 -4.62 23.24
N THR A 182 9.66 -5.20 22.38
CA THR A 182 11.05 -4.76 22.16
C THR A 182 11.22 -3.92 20.89
N LEU A 183 10.15 -3.53 20.20
CA LEU A 183 10.24 -2.78 18.96
C LEU A 183 10.90 -1.41 19.23
N PRO A 184 11.95 -1.02 18.48
CA PRO A 184 12.58 0.27 18.70
C PRO A 184 11.63 1.42 18.30
N PRO A 185 11.88 2.65 18.77
CA PRO A 185 11.09 3.80 18.36
C PRO A 185 11.18 4.02 16.83
N PRO A 186 10.15 4.60 16.18
CA PRO A 186 10.10 4.75 14.72
C PRO A 186 11.34 5.41 14.10
N GLU A 187 11.96 6.35 14.81
CA GLU A 187 13.15 7.09 14.39
C GLU A 187 14.40 6.21 14.27
N ALA A 188 14.40 5.02 14.88
CA ALA A 188 15.49 4.06 14.76
C ALA A 188 15.54 3.36 13.39
N ALA A 189 14.44 3.37 12.63
CA ALA A 189 14.42 2.89 11.27
C ALA A 189 14.92 4.01 10.33
N ILE A 190 16.20 3.95 9.96
CA ILE A 190 16.86 4.99 9.15
C ILE A 190 16.38 4.93 7.69
N ASN A 191 16.07 3.72 7.23
CA ASN A 191 15.56 3.50 5.89
C ASN A 191 14.43 2.45 5.90
N LEU A 192 13.90 2.14 4.71
CA LEU A 192 12.74 1.24 4.60
C LEU A 192 13.11 -0.24 4.55
N ALA A 193 14.39 -0.59 4.34
CA ALA A 193 14.87 -1.94 4.58
C ALA A 193 14.88 -2.24 6.08
N ASP A 194 15.19 -1.26 6.94
CA ASP A 194 15.05 -1.40 8.39
C ASP A 194 13.61 -1.67 8.79
N ILE A 195 12.64 -0.93 8.22
CA ILE A 195 11.21 -1.16 8.43
C ILE A 195 10.80 -2.57 7.99
N GLU A 196 11.28 -3.04 6.84
CA GLU A 196 11.00 -4.40 6.36
C GLU A 196 11.57 -5.47 7.30
N LYS A 197 12.80 -5.29 7.78
CA LYS A 197 13.44 -6.20 8.74
C LYS A 197 12.69 -6.23 10.08
N LEU A 198 12.27 -5.08 10.58
CA LEU A 198 11.45 -4.98 11.80
C LEU A 198 10.06 -5.57 11.58
N ALA A 199 9.46 -5.40 10.40
CA ALA A 199 8.18 -6.00 10.08
C ALA A 199 8.25 -7.53 10.13
N GLN A 200 9.32 -8.14 9.63
CA GLN A 200 9.50 -9.59 9.68
C GLN A 200 9.44 -10.15 11.11
N THR A 201 9.85 -9.39 12.13
CA THR A 201 9.84 -9.86 13.52
C THR A 201 8.46 -9.77 14.19
N VAL A 202 7.56 -8.90 13.73
CA VAL A 202 6.26 -8.68 14.38
C VAL A 202 5.05 -9.12 13.54
N LEU A 203 5.29 -9.65 12.34
CA LEU A 203 4.28 -10.26 11.49
C LEU A 203 4.16 -11.75 11.76
N THR A 204 2.97 -12.30 11.49
CA THR A 204 2.81 -13.75 11.37
C THR A 204 3.51 -14.25 10.11
N GLN A 205 3.84 -15.53 10.05
CA GLN A 205 4.44 -16.18 8.89
C GLN A 205 3.52 -16.06 7.67
N THR A 206 2.21 -16.22 7.86
CA THR A 206 1.21 -16.00 6.81
C THR A 206 1.21 -14.56 6.30
N ALA A 207 1.23 -13.56 7.20
CA ALA A 207 1.23 -12.15 6.82
C ALA A 207 2.54 -11.76 6.12
N TRP A 208 3.68 -12.22 6.63
CA TRP A 208 4.99 -12.01 6.02
C TRP A 208 5.05 -12.63 4.63
N ALA A 209 4.63 -13.90 4.48
CA ALA A 209 4.56 -14.57 3.20
C ALA A 209 3.69 -13.79 2.22
N TYR A 210 2.47 -13.42 2.62
CA TYR A 210 1.53 -12.65 1.81
C TYR A 210 2.12 -11.34 1.27
N TYR A 211 2.76 -10.56 2.14
CA TYR A 211 3.34 -9.27 1.78
C TYR A 211 4.66 -9.37 1.02
N ARG A 212 5.50 -10.37 1.32
CA ARG A 212 6.82 -10.52 0.70
C ARG A 212 6.77 -11.26 -0.63
N SER A 213 5.85 -12.20 -0.82
CA SER A 213 5.86 -13.08 -1.98
C SER A 213 5.69 -12.34 -3.30
N ALA A 214 6.34 -12.89 -4.32
CA ALA A 214 6.25 -12.50 -5.72
C ALA A 214 5.97 -13.73 -6.60
N GLY A 215 5.74 -13.52 -7.90
CA GLY A 215 5.44 -14.57 -8.87
C GLY A 215 6.66 -15.44 -9.15
N ASP A 216 6.43 -16.75 -9.23
CA ASP A 216 7.38 -17.79 -9.62
C ASP A 216 8.74 -17.67 -8.91
N ASP A 217 9.82 -17.43 -9.66
CA ASP A 217 11.19 -17.37 -9.16
C ASP A 217 11.59 -15.96 -8.64
N GLU A 218 10.63 -15.04 -8.64
CA GLU A 218 10.73 -13.65 -8.19
C GLU A 218 11.78 -12.81 -8.96
N PHE A 219 12.03 -13.11 -10.24
CA PHE A 219 12.98 -12.34 -11.05
C PHE A 219 12.50 -10.90 -11.26
N SER A 220 11.26 -10.70 -11.73
CA SER A 220 10.67 -9.38 -11.93
C SER A 220 10.63 -8.55 -10.65
N TYR A 221 10.36 -9.18 -9.52
CA TYR A 221 10.38 -8.51 -8.22
C TYR A 221 11.75 -7.90 -7.91
N ARG A 222 12.83 -8.68 -8.03
CA ARG A 222 14.20 -8.18 -7.82
C ARG A 222 14.61 -7.18 -8.90
N GLU A 223 14.24 -7.48 -10.14
CA GLU A 223 14.59 -6.70 -11.32
C GLU A 223 14.00 -5.28 -11.29
N ASN A 224 12.75 -5.12 -10.81
CA ASN A 224 12.14 -3.81 -10.60
C ASN A 224 13.01 -2.87 -9.74
N ASN A 225 13.77 -3.44 -8.81
CA ASN A 225 14.70 -2.71 -7.96
C ASN A 225 16.06 -2.50 -8.64
N TYR A 226 16.62 -3.58 -9.21
CA TYR A 226 17.94 -3.57 -9.81
C TYR A 226 18.04 -2.66 -11.03
N ALA A 227 16.95 -2.50 -11.79
CA ALA A 227 16.89 -1.62 -12.95
C ALA A 227 17.29 -0.17 -12.62
N PHE A 228 16.97 0.33 -11.41
CA PHE A 228 17.39 1.68 -10.99
C PHE A 228 18.91 1.85 -10.95
N ARG A 229 19.68 0.77 -10.71
CA ARG A 229 21.15 0.80 -10.67
C ARG A 229 21.78 0.94 -12.05
N ARG A 230 21.01 0.78 -13.12
CA ARG A 230 21.45 1.05 -14.51
C ARG A 230 21.57 2.55 -14.78
N TYR A 231 20.89 3.39 -14.00
CA TYR A 231 20.79 4.82 -14.23
C TYR A 231 21.58 5.62 -13.18
N TRP A 232 22.53 6.43 -13.65
CA TRP A 232 23.39 7.26 -12.80
C TRP A 232 23.03 8.74 -12.94
N PHE A 233 23.04 9.47 -11.82
CA PHE A 233 22.86 10.92 -11.85
C PHE A 233 24.09 11.62 -12.41
N ARG A 234 23.86 12.66 -13.22
CA ARG A 234 24.87 13.65 -13.61
C ARG A 234 24.55 14.96 -12.88
N PRO A 235 24.97 15.12 -11.61
CA PRO A 235 24.58 16.28 -10.82
C PRO A 235 25.08 17.57 -11.49
N ARG A 236 24.22 18.58 -11.52
CA ARG A 236 24.57 19.92 -12.01
C ARG A 236 25.10 20.72 -10.82
N VAL A 237 26.36 21.15 -10.90
CA VAL A 237 27.03 21.94 -9.86
C VAL A 237 26.81 23.44 -10.07
N MET A 238 27.10 24.23 -9.04
CA MET A 238 26.94 25.70 -9.02
C MET A 238 25.50 26.19 -9.25
N ASN A 239 24.51 25.36 -8.97
CA ASN A 239 23.11 25.78 -8.88
C ASN A 239 22.79 26.20 -7.45
N LYS A 240 22.06 27.30 -7.28
CA LYS A 240 21.53 27.69 -5.97
C LYS A 240 20.41 26.73 -5.57
N VAL A 241 20.66 25.88 -4.58
CA VAL A 241 19.73 24.84 -4.09
C VAL A 241 19.30 25.09 -2.63
N SER A 242 19.42 26.32 -2.14
CA SER A 242 19.01 26.70 -0.77
C SER A 242 17.50 26.67 -0.56
N GLN A 243 16.72 26.55 -1.63
CA GLN A 243 15.26 26.44 -1.62
C GLN A 243 14.89 25.34 -2.62
N ILE A 244 14.24 24.28 -2.14
CA ILE A 244 13.85 23.11 -2.93
C ILE A 244 12.38 22.83 -2.64
N GLN A 245 11.63 22.49 -3.67
CA GLN A 245 10.24 22.07 -3.55
C GLN A 245 10.08 20.69 -4.19
N THR A 246 9.53 19.75 -3.43
CA THR A 246 9.22 18.38 -3.88
C THR A 246 7.74 18.18 -4.19
N SER A 247 6.89 19.15 -3.84
CA SER A 247 5.46 19.05 -4.07
C SER A 247 5.12 19.13 -5.57
N THR A 248 4.09 18.39 -5.93
CA THR A 248 3.62 18.23 -7.31
C THR A 248 2.13 17.89 -7.31
N THR A 249 1.59 17.48 -8.45
CA THR A 249 0.26 16.88 -8.59
C THR A 249 0.37 15.44 -9.10
N ILE A 250 -0.57 14.58 -8.68
CA ILE A 250 -0.81 13.25 -9.24
C ILE A 250 -2.29 13.18 -9.61
N LEU A 251 -2.61 13.05 -10.90
CA LEU A 251 -3.96 13.13 -11.47
C LEU A 251 -4.66 14.45 -11.12
N GLY A 252 -3.91 15.55 -11.20
CA GLY A 252 -4.37 16.86 -10.73
C GLY A 252 -4.59 16.98 -9.21
N ILE A 253 -4.32 15.92 -8.42
CA ILE A 253 -4.41 15.95 -6.96
C ILE A 253 -3.09 16.47 -6.38
N PRO A 254 -3.09 17.59 -5.65
CA PRO A 254 -1.87 18.12 -5.04
C PRO A 254 -1.27 17.17 -3.99
N THR A 255 0.05 17.04 -3.97
CA THR A 255 0.80 16.21 -3.02
C THR A 255 2.15 16.83 -2.64
N SER A 256 2.63 16.56 -1.43
CA SER A 256 3.89 17.12 -0.89
C SER A 256 5.16 16.47 -1.48
N LEU A 257 5.04 15.24 -1.96
CA LEU A 257 6.12 14.46 -2.56
C LEU A 257 5.65 13.84 -3.87
N PRO A 258 6.55 13.57 -4.83
CA PRO A 258 6.19 12.92 -6.09
C PRO A 258 6.07 11.41 -5.88
N ILE A 259 5.23 10.98 -4.93
CA ILE A 259 4.92 9.58 -4.58
C ILE A 259 3.47 9.50 -4.08
N PHE A 260 2.88 8.31 -4.17
CA PHE A 260 1.59 8.00 -3.54
C PHE A 260 1.64 6.59 -2.97
N VAL A 261 0.85 6.31 -1.93
CA VAL A 261 0.64 4.93 -1.47
C VAL A 261 -0.25 4.24 -2.48
N SER A 262 0.23 3.20 -3.15
CA SER A 262 -0.61 2.47 -4.10
C SER A 262 -1.59 1.54 -3.38
N PRO A 263 -2.60 1.06 -4.10
CA PRO A 263 -3.50 0.06 -3.56
C PRO A 263 -2.72 -1.20 -3.13
N ALA A 264 -2.94 -1.64 -1.90
CA ALA A 264 -2.52 -2.95 -1.41
C ALA A 264 -3.65 -3.50 -0.53
N ALA A 265 -3.96 -4.77 -0.72
CA ALA A 265 -5.03 -5.47 -0.01
C ALA A 265 -4.55 -5.99 1.35
N LEU A 266 -5.51 -6.23 2.25
CA LEU A 266 -5.32 -6.94 3.51
C LEU A 266 -4.31 -6.31 4.48
N ALA A 267 -4.36 -4.99 4.68
CA ALA A 267 -3.46 -4.31 5.62
C ALA A 267 -3.62 -4.77 7.08
N ARG A 268 -4.78 -5.35 7.45
CA ARG A 268 -5.03 -5.93 8.78
C ARG A 268 -4.19 -7.16 9.10
N LEU A 269 -3.63 -7.84 8.09
CA LEU A 269 -2.63 -8.88 8.32
C LEU A 269 -1.37 -8.31 9.01
N GLY A 270 -1.06 -7.03 8.80
CA GLY A 270 0.12 -6.39 9.38
C GLY A 270 -0.13 -5.51 10.59
N HIS A 271 -1.33 -4.95 10.72
CA HIS A 271 -1.69 -4.11 11.85
C HIS A 271 -3.22 -4.05 12.03
N PRO A 272 -3.78 -4.13 13.25
CA PRO A 272 -5.23 -4.09 13.48
C PRO A 272 -5.94 -2.90 12.82
N ASP A 273 -5.31 -1.72 12.80
CA ASP A 273 -5.83 -0.52 12.12
C ASP A 273 -6.00 -0.68 10.61
N GLY A 274 -5.39 -1.68 9.97
CA GLY A 274 -5.53 -1.94 8.54
C GLY A 274 -5.30 -0.72 7.66
N GLU A 275 -6.15 -0.56 6.64
CA GLU A 275 -6.09 0.55 5.70
C GLU A 275 -6.43 1.91 6.36
N VAL A 276 -7.23 1.92 7.43
CA VAL A 276 -7.51 3.12 8.23
C VAL A 276 -6.24 3.72 8.82
N GLY A 277 -5.33 2.87 9.31
CA GLY A 277 -4.02 3.31 9.81
C GLY A 277 -3.18 4.01 8.74
N ILE A 278 -3.27 3.56 7.49
CA ILE A 278 -2.62 4.21 6.33
C ILE A 278 -3.22 5.58 6.10
N THR A 279 -4.56 5.67 6.06
CA THR A 279 -5.29 6.91 5.84
C THR A 279 -4.88 7.97 6.85
N ARG A 280 -4.86 7.61 8.14
CA ARG A 280 -4.40 8.49 9.21
C ARG A 280 -2.92 8.86 9.08
N GLY A 281 -2.07 7.91 8.70
CA GLY A 281 -0.62 8.12 8.62
C GLY A 281 -0.16 9.03 7.48
N VAL A 282 -0.84 8.98 6.32
CA VAL A 282 -0.42 9.76 5.13
C VAL A 282 -1.08 11.14 5.04
N ALA A 283 -2.17 11.35 5.77
CA ALA A 283 -2.88 12.62 5.82
C ALA A 283 -2.01 13.82 6.25
N PRO A 284 -1.30 13.79 7.41
CA PRO A 284 -0.48 14.92 7.85
C PRO A 284 0.70 15.20 6.91
N GLU A 285 1.15 14.17 6.18
CA GLU A 285 2.25 14.28 5.23
C GLU A 285 1.81 14.82 3.86
N GLY A 286 0.52 15.01 3.60
CA GLY A 286 0.05 15.51 2.29
C GLY A 286 0.24 14.48 1.15
N ILE A 287 0.20 13.19 1.46
CA ILE A 287 0.45 12.09 0.49
C ILE A 287 -0.87 11.44 0.07
N VAL A 288 -1.03 11.21 -1.22
CA VAL A 288 -2.21 10.56 -1.80
C VAL A 288 -2.21 9.06 -1.49
N GLN A 289 -3.38 8.51 -1.21
CA GLN A 289 -3.57 7.07 -0.98
C GLN A 289 -4.47 6.45 -2.05
N GLY A 290 -4.00 5.35 -2.62
CA GLY A 290 -4.79 4.37 -3.36
C GLY A 290 -5.38 3.33 -2.41
N VAL A 291 -6.67 3.07 -2.54
CA VAL A 291 -7.43 2.10 -1.74
C VAL A 291 -7.80 0.91 -2.62
N SER A 292 -7.45 -0.29 -2.18
CA SER A 292 -7.77 -1.53 -2.89
C SER A 292 -9.25 -1.89 -2.72
N ILE A 293 -9.89 -2.43 -3.76
CA ILE A 293 -11.20 -3.11 -3.64
C ILE A 293 -11.15 -4.26 -2.63
N ASN A 294 -9.99 -4.89 -2.46
CA ASN A 294 -9.76 -5.98 -1.51
C ASN A 294 -9.11 -5.47 -0.21
N ALA A 295 -9.42 -4.24 0.21
CA ALA A 295 -9.01 -3.73 1.50
C ALA A 295 -9.60 -4.60 2.63
N SER A 296 -8.87 -4.74 3.74
CA SER A 296 -9.38 -5.41 4.94
C SER A 296 -10.28 -4.53 5.81
N CYS A 297 -10.24 -3.21 5.63
CA CYS A 297 -11.21 -2.27 6.17
C CYS A 297 -12.32 -1.98 5.14
N SER A 298 -13.52 -1.68 5.63
CA SER A 298 -14.62 -1.21 4.79
C SER A 298 -14.33 0.17 4.20
N LEU A 299 -15.00 0.51 3.10
CA LEU A 299 -14.88 1.85 2.51
C LEU A 299 -15.32 2.94 3.49
N ASN A 300 -16.37 2.71 4.28
CA ASN A 300 -16.84 3.66 5.29
C ASN A 300 -15.76 3.94 6.34
N GLU A 301 -15.18 2.89 6.93
CA GLU A 301 -14.10 3.03 7.92
C GLU A 301 -12.93 3.88 7.37
N ILE A 302 -12.55 3.65 6.11
CA ILE A 302 -11.47 4.37 5.44
C ILE A 302 -11.86 5.83 5.16
N THR A 303 -13.06 6.08 4.62
CA THR A 303 -13.50 7.43 4.25
C THR A 303 -13.77 8.32 5.45
N ASP A 304 -14.24 7.73 6.56
CA ASP A 304 -14.51 8.41 7.83
C ASP A 304 -13.21 8.76 8.56
N ALA A 305 -12.14 8.00 8.33
CA ALA A 305 -10.83 8.26 8.90
C ALA A 305 -10.04 9.39 8.20
N ARG A 306 -10.57 9.95 7.10
CA ARG A 306 -9.91 11.04 6.37
C ARG A 306 -9.81 12.30 7.22
N SER A 307 -8.64 12.93 7.18
CA SER A 307 -8.45 14.24 7.82
C SER A 307 -9.23 15.35 7.11
N THR A 308 -9.82 16.26 7.89
CA THR A 308 -10.34 17.56 7.43
C THR A 308 -9.24 18.62 7.51
N GLY A 309 -9.04 19.41 6.46
CA GLY A 309 -7.97 20.41 6.40
C GLY A 309 -6.69 19.96 5.68
N PHE A 310 -6.79 18.95 4.81
CA PHE A 310 -5.69 18.48 3.97
C PHE A 310 -5.06 19.65 3.19
N SER A 311 -3.81 19.96 3.53
CA SER A 311 -3.01 20.99 2.87
C SER A 311 -1.67 20.38 2.44
N PRO A 312 -1.43 20.20 1.14
CA PRO A 312 -0.13 19.73 0.63
C PRO A 312 0.99 20.78 0.84
N SER A 313 0.60 22.02 1.15
CA SER A 313 1.49 23.19 1.26
C SER A 313 2.09 23.40 2.65
N SER A 314 1.51 22.79 3.70
CA SER A 314 1.91 23.05 5.09
C SER A 314 3.14 22.27 5.55
N VAL A 315 3.68 21.36 4.73
CA VAL A 315 4.93 20.66 5.04
C VAL A 315 6.13 21.54 4.63
N SER A 316 6.17 22.78 5.11
CA SER A 316 7.42 23.52 5.19
C SER A 316 8.18 22.96 6.39
N HIS A 317 9.24 22.17 6.15
CA HIS A 317 10.21 21.92 7.21
C HIS A 317 10.85 23.28 7.54
N SER A 318 10.38 23.91 8.62
CA SER A 318 10.94 25.15 9.10
C SER A 318 12.31 24.85 9.70
N THR A 319 13.38 25.01 8.91
CA THR A 319 14.64 25.45 9.51
C THR A 319 14.41 26.92 9.87
N SER A 320 13.95 27.16 11.10
CA SER A 320 13.75 28.50 11.63
C SER A 320 15.07 29.27 11.56
N THR A 321 15.17 30.20 10.60
CA THR A 321 16.08 31.33 10.70
C THR A 321 15.21 32.56 10.94
N PRO A 322 15.32 33.24 12.09
CA PRO A 322 14.50 34.41 12.37
C PRO A 322 14.87 35.57 11.43
N GLY A 323 13.86 36.12 10.75
CA GLY A 323 13.92 37.44 10.15
C GLY A 323 14.28 37.49 8.67
N GLN A 324 13.34 37.11 7.79
CA GLN A 324 13.18 37.76 6.48
C GLN A 324 11.70 37.78 6.10
N THR A 325 11.13 38.98 5.99
CA THR A 325 9.85 39.22 5.33
C THR A 325 10.08 39.22 3.82
N HIS A 326 9.35 38.39 3.06
CA HIS A 326 9.33 38.49 1.60
C HIS A 326 7.90 38.51 1.07
N SER A 327 7.68 39.50 0.21
CA SER A 327 6.44 39.83 -0.50
C SER A 327 6.07 38.73 -1.50
N SER A 328 4.80 38.32 -1.51
CA SER A 328 4.27 37.29 -2.41
C SER A 328 3.97 37.86 -3.80
N VAL A 329 4.56 37.25 -4.84
CA VAL A 329 4.11 37.41 -6.22
C VAL A 329 3.38 36.13 -6.62
N ALA A 330 2.09 36.25 -6.92
CA ALA A 330 1.22 35.14 -7.32
C ALA A 330 1.52 34.66 -8.77
N PRO A 331 1.51 33.35 -9.05
CA PRO A 331 1.52 32.85 -10.42
C PRO A 331 0.11 32.82 -11.02
N ALA A 332 0.08 32.96 -12.36
CA ALA A 332 -1.09 33.15 -13.20
C ALA A 332 -2.09 31.99 -13.18
N THR A 333 -3.37 32.37 -13.10
CA THR A 333 -4.62 31.69 -13.51
C THR A 333 -4.56 30.16 -13.66
N ALA A 334 -4.74 29.47 -12.53
CA ALA A 334 -5.37 28.17 -12.50
C ALA A 334 -6.87 28.34 -12.86
N THR A 335 -7.35 27.56 -13.83
CA THR A 335 -8.77 27.38 -14.09
C THR A 335 -9.43 26.97 -12.77
N GLN A 336 -10.38 27.78 -12.29
CA GLN A 336 -11.13 27.49 -11.07
C GLN A 336 -11.94 26.21 -11.28
N ASN A 337 -11.61 25.17 -10.52
CA ASN A 337 -12.42 23.97 -10.43
C ASN A 337 -13.53 24.22 -9.40
N PRO A 338 -14.82 24.01 -9.75
CA PRO A 338 -15.94 24.25 -8.85
C PRO A 338 -16.08 23.05 -7.91
N ASP A 339 -15.30 23.02 -6.83
CA ASP A 339 -15.63 22.43 -5.53
C ASP A 339 -14.43 22.54 -4.59
N SER A 340 -14.23 23.74 -4.05
CA SER A 340 -13.28 24.02 -2.97
C SER A 340 -13.89 23.75 -1.57
N SER A 341 -14.96 22.96 -1.49
CA SER A 341 -15.79 22.81 -0.29
C SER A 341 -15.42 21.62 0.61
N SER A 342 -14.58 20.68 0.16
CA SER A 342 -14.04 19.65 1.05
C SER A 342 -12.51 19.68 1.05
N SER A 343 -11.93 20.25 2.11
CA SER A 343 -10.50 20.11 2.47
C SER A 343 -10.17 18.68 2.95
N GLN A 344 -10.89 17.67 2.44
CA GLN A 344 -10.77 16.30 2.89
C GLN A 344 -9.64 15.60 2.14
N GLN A 345 -8.90 14.75 2.84
CA GLN A 345 -7.81 13.96 2.28
C GLN A 345 -8.22 13.22 0.99
N PRO A 346 -7.50 13.37 -0.13
CA PRO A 346 -7.85 12.73 -1.39
C PRO A 346 -7.52 11.24 -1.37
N LEU A 347 -8.46 10.42 -1.84
CA LEU A 347 -8.28 8.99 -2.05
C LEU A 347 -8.51 8.61 -3.52
N ILE A 348 -7.77 7.64 -4.01
CA ILE A 348 -7.95 7.00 -5.32
C ILE A 348 -8.48 5.59 -5.09
N PHE A 349 -9.55 5.19 -5.74
CA PHE A 349 -10.08 3.83 -5.59
C PHE A 349 -9.50 2.91 -6.67
N GLN A 350 -9.08 1.72 -6.30
CA GLN A 350 -8.64 0.70 -7.23
C GLN A 350 -9.63 -0.44 -7.33
N ILE A 351 -9.97 -0.81 -8.57
CA ILE A 351 -10.96 -1.84 -8.87
C ILE A 351 -10.38 -2.97 -9.73
N TYR A 352 -10.95 -4.16 -9.51
CA TYR A 352 -10.96 -5.29 -10.44
C TYR A 352 -12.38 -5.44 -10.97
N LEU A 353 -12.58 -5.44 -12.30
CA LEU A 353 -13.94 -5.46 -12.84
C LEU A 353 -14.62 -6.82 -12.65
N ASN A 354 -15.68 -6.86 -11.86
CA ASN A 354 -16.45 -8.09 -11.65
C ASN A 354 -17.04 -8.58 -12.99
N LYS A 355 -17.11 -9.91 -13.17
CA LYS A 355 -17.78 -10.55 -14.32
C LYS A 355 -19.25 -10.10 -14.41
N GLN A 356 -19.91 -9.99 -13.26
CA GLN A 356 -21.22 -9.36 -13.11
C GLN A 356 -21.03 -7.84 -13.10
N ARG A 357 -21.26 -7.20 -14.25
CA ARG A 357 -20.93 -5.78 -14.48
C ARG A 357 -21.75 -4.81 -13.64
N ASP A 358 -22.99 -5.17 -13.34
CA ASP A 358 -23.91 -4.52 -12.41
C ASP A 358 -23.35 -4.38 -10.97
N LEU A 359 -22.60 -5.37 -10.50
CA LEU A 359 -21.89 -5.26 -9.21
C LEU A 359 -20.78 -4.20 -9.25
N SER A 360 -20.06 -4.11 -10.37
CA SER A 360 -19.03 -3.09 -10.55
C SER A 360 -19.65 -1.69 -10.68
N GLU A 361 -20.76 -1.57 -11.40
CA GLU A 361 -21.49 -0.31 -11.53
C GLU A 361 -21.98 0.21 -10.18
N SER A 362 -22.64 -0.64 -9.39
CA SER A 362 -23.13 -0.29 -8.06
C SER A 362 -21.99 0.17 -7.14
N LEU A 363 -20.85 -0.52 -7.19
CA LEU A 363 -19.67 -0.16 -6.42
C LEU A 363 -19.08 1.19 -6.86
N LEU A 364 -19.00 1.46 -8.17
CA LEU A 364 -18.47 2.72 -8.68
C LEU A 364 -19.35 3.91 -8.30
N GLN A 365 -20.68 3.77 -8.36
CA GLN A 365 -21.61 4.80 -7.89
C GLN A 365 -21.40 5.09 -6.39
N LYS A 366 -21.23 4.04 -5.57
CA LYS A 366 -20.91 4.17 -4.13
C LYS A 366 -19.59 4.91 -3.92
N VAL A 367 -18.52 4.52 -4.61
CA VAL A 367 -17.19 5.13 -4.53
C VAL A 367 -17.22 6.60 -4.95
N GLU A 368 -17.94 6.94 -6.02
CA GLU A 368 -18.11 8.34 -6.46
C GLU A 368 -18.86 9.16 -5.39
N SER A 369 -19.94 8.62 -4.81
CA SER A 369 -20.71 9.29 -3.74
C SER A 369 -19.90 9.51 -2.46
N MET A 370 -18.87 8.69 -2.22
CA MET A 370 -17.95 8.81 -1.08
C MET A 370 -16.85 9.85 -1.31
N GLY A 371 -16.79 10.50 -2.48
CA GLY A 371 -15.84 11.56 -2.77
C GLY A 371 -14.41 11.06 -3.04
N PHE A 372 -14.26 9.85 -3.58
CA PHE A 372 -12.99 9.44 -4.20
C PHE A 372 -12.67 10.34 -5.41
N ARG A 373 -11.38 10.52 -5.71
CA ARG A 373 -10.91 11.53 -6.67
C ARG A 373 -10.46 10.98 -8.01
N ALA A 374 -10.23 9.67 -8.10
CA ALA A 374 -9.93 8.96 -9.33
C ALA A 374 -10.23 7.47 -9.16
N LEU A 375 -10.38 6.79 -10.30
CA LEU A 375 -10.54 5.35 -10.40
C LEU A 375 -9.30 4.74 -11.07
N MET A 376 -8.74 3.70 -10.44
CA MET A 376 -7.60 2.95 -10.93
C MET A 376 -8.03 1.51 -11.28
N VAL A 377 -8.13 1.21 -12.57
CA VAL A 377 -8.51 -0.13 -13.06
C VAL A 377 -7.25 -0.97 -13.21
N THR A 378 -7.16 -2.05 -12.45
CA THR A 378 -6.01 -2.95 -12.52
C THR A 378 -6.19 -3.99 -13.62
N VAL A 379 -5.20 -4.11 -14.50
CA VAL A 379 -5.24 -4.97 -15.70
C VAL A 379 -4.15 -6.05 -15.73
N ASP A 380 -3.20 -6.02 -14.78
CA ASP A 380 -2.04 -6.92 -14.72
C ASP A 380 -2.28 -8.22 -13.93
N ALA A 381 -3.48 -8.42 -13.34
CA ALA A 381 -3.81 -9.58 -12.51
C ALA A 381 -5.08 -10.31 -13.00
N ALA A 382 -5.20 -10.47 -14.32
CA ALA A 382 -6.33 -11.18 -14.94
C ALA A 382 -6.46 -12.63 -14.48
N VAL A 383 -5.34 -13.23 -14.05
CA VAL A 383 -5.20 -14.50 -13.33
C VAL A 383 -4.19 -14.24 -12.22
N ALA A 384 -4.40 -14.83 -11.04
CA ALA A 384 -3.49 -14.63 -9.92
C ALA A 384 -2.10 -15.28 -10.16
N GLY A 385 -1.04 -14.52 -9.93
CA GLY A 385 0.33 -14.99 -10.01
C GLY A 385 0.65 -16.13 -9.06
N ASN A 386 1.57 -17.00 -9.48
CA ASN A 386 2.01 -18.16 -8.72
C ASN A 386 3.00 -17.74 -7.61
N ARG A 387 2.45 -17.31 -6.47
CA ARG A 387 3.25 -16.87 -5.32
C ARG A 387 3.63 -18.06 -4.45
N GLU A 388 4.82 -18.62 -4.65
CA GLU A 388 5.22 -19.87 -4.01
C GLU A 388 5.44 -19.76 -2.50
N LEU A 389 6.04 -18.66 -2.02
CA LEU A 389 6.20 -18.40 -0.59
C LEU A 389 4.85 -18.38 0.13
N ASP A 390 3.84 -17.78 -0.52
CA ASP A 390 2.46 -17.86 -0.08
C ASP A 390 1.99 -19.30 0.00
N ARG A 391 2.09 -20.06 -1.09
CA ARG A 391 1.61 -21.46 -1.14
C ARG A 391 2.22 -22.32 -0.04
N ARG A 392 3.53 -22.20 0.20
CA ARG A 392 4.23 -22.92 1.29
C ARG A 392 3.69 -22.51 2.67
N ALA A 393 3.46 -21.22 2.91
CA ALA A 393 2.85 -20.74 4.15
C ALA A 393 1.37 -21.15 4.30
N LYS A 394 0.73 -21.64 3.22
CA LYS A 394 -0.67 -22.06 3.15
C LYS A 394 -0.87 -23.57 3.20
N ASP A 395 0.18 -24.36 3.01
CA ASP A 395 0.18 -25.81 3.28
C ASP A 395 0.13 -26.11 4.78
N GLU A 396 0.36 -25.10 5.63
CA GLU A 396 -0.03 -25.06 7.06
C GLU A 396 -1.47 -24.54 7.28
N GLY A 397 -2.22 -24.36 6.18
CA GLY A 397 -3.58 -23.84 6.08
C GLY A 397 -3.65 -22.32 5.89
N LYS A 398 -4.11 -21.84 4.71
CA LYS A 398 -5.03 -20.67 4.48
C LYS A 398 -5.02 -20.14 3.03
N PHE A 399 -6.07 -19.42 2.64
CA PHE A 399 -6.17 -18.40 1.57
C PHE A 399 -5.56 -18.59 0.16
N THR A 400 -6.35 -18.95 -0.86
CA THR A 400 -6.08 -18.51 -2.25
C THR A 400 -6.67 -17.10 -2.44
N GLY A 401 -5.88 -16.13 -2.91
CA GLY A 401 -6.45 -14.83 -3.30
C GLY A 401 -7.49 -15.04 -4.41
N PRO A 402 -8.46 -14.12 -4.59
CA PRO A 402 -9.48 -14.28 -5.61
C PRO A 402 -8.80 -14.34 -6.98
N ALA A 403 -8.85 -15.52 -7.62
CA ALA A 403 -8.46 -15.66 -9.01
C ALA A 403 -9.58 -15.06 -9.84
N GLN A 404 -9.34 -13.89 -10.43
CA GLN A 404 -10.18 -13.44 -11.53
C GLN A 404 -9.92 -14.40 -12.69
N LEU A 405 -10.96 -14.82 -13.41
CA LEU A 405 -10.85 -15.69 -14.59
C LEU A 405 -11.21 -14.91 -15.87
N SER A 406 -11.00 -13.59 -15.85
CA SER A 406 -11.18 -12.67 -16.98
C SER A 406 -10.76 -11.25 -16.56
N GLY A 407 -9.68 -10.73 -17.13
CA GLY A 407 -9.31 -9.32 -17.00
C GLY A 407 -10.17 -8.42 -17.90
N PRO A 408 -10.12 -7.09 -17.69
CA PRO A 408 -10.79 -6.14 -18.57
C PRO A 408 -10.14 -6.09 -19.96
N GLY A 409 -10.93 -5.82 -20.99
CA GLY A 409 -10.46 -5.47 -22.33
C GLY A 409 -10.56 -3.96 -22.60
N TRP A 410 -9.96 -3.50 -23.69
CA TRP A 410 -9.98 -2.07 -24.07
C TRP A 410 -11.39 -1.51 -24.29
N ALA A 411 -12.33 -2.34 -24.76
CA ALA A 411 -13.74 -1.96 -24.90
C ALA A 411 -14.41 -1.63 -23.56
N ASP A 412 -13.93 -2.20 -22.44
CA ASP A 412 -14.48 -1.92 -21.11
C ASP A 412 -14.19 -0.46 -20.68
N ILE A 413 -13.18 0.20 -21.25
CA ILE A 413 -12.88 1.61 -20.93
C ILE A 413 -14.06 2.51 -21.29
N ALA A 414 -14.66 2.31 -22.47
CA ALA A 414 -15.83 3.08 -22.90
C ALA A 414 -17.04 2.80 -22.00
N TRP A 415 -17.24 1.55 -21.58
CA TRP A 415 -18.30 1.18 -20.64
C TRP A 415 -18.08 1.83 -19.26
N ILE A 416 -16.87 1.74 -18.68
CA ILE A 416 -16.55 2.39 -17.39
C ILE A 416 -16.85 3.89 -17.46
N ARG A 417 -16.45 4.57 -18.54
CA ARG A 417 -16.74 6.00 -18.74
C ARG A 417 -18.22 6.32 -18.80
N SER A 418 -19.06 5.38 -19.22
CA SER A 418 -20.52 5.59 -19.28
C SER A 418 -21.18 5.58 -17.89
N ILE A 419 -20.51 5.03 -16.87
CA ILE A 419 -21.07 4.81 -15.53
C ILE A 419 -20.37 5.57 -14.40
N THR A 420 -19.26 6.28 -14.67
CA THR A 420 -18.60 7.15 -13.68
C THR A 420 -17.99 8.39 -14.32
N LYS A 421 -17.90 9.48 -13.56
CA LYS A 421 -17.21 10.72 -13.94
C LYS A 421 -15.80 10.83 -13.40
N LEU A 422 -15.35 9.86 -12.60
CA LEU A 422 -14.02 9.89 -12.01
C LEU A 422 -12.94 9.79 -13.10
N PRO A 423 -11.83 10.54 -12.98
CA PRO A 423 -10.65 10.34 -13.81
C PRO A 423 -10.19 8.88 -13.77
N LEU A 424 -9.95 8.31 -14.94
CA LEU A 424 -9.63 6.90 -15.13
C LEU A 424 -8.13 6.70 -15.30
N VAL A 425 -7.59 5.75 -14.53
CA VAL A 425 -6.21 5.31 -14.60
C VAL A 425 -6.13 3.83 -14.90
N VAL A 426 -5.35 3.46 -15.90
CA VAL A 426 -5.06 2.05 -16.20
C VAL A 426 -3.79 1.63 -15.48
N LYS A 427 -3.91 0.74 -14.49
CA LYS A 427 -2.78 0.21 -13.73
C LYS A 427 -2.38 -1.17 -14.23
N GLY A 428 -1.09 -1.34 -14.54
CA GLY A 428 -0.53 -2.62 -14.98
C GLY A 428 0.00 -2.62 -16.40
N ILE A 429 0.23 -1.43 -16.98
CA ILE A 429 0.82 -1.28 -18.31
C ILE A 429 2.29 -1.72 -18.25
N GLN A 430 2.69 -2.59 -19.18
CA GLN A 430 4.02 -3.23 -19.19
C GLN A 430 4.76 -3.09 -20.53
N CYS A 431 4.18 -2.40 -21.51
CA CYS A 431 4.81 -2.11 -22.79
C CYS A 431 4.37 -0.74 -23.34
N VAL A 432 5.04 -0.28 -24.40
CA VAL A 432 4.73 1.00 -25.04
C VAL A 432 3.40 0.92 -25.76
N GLU A 433 3.14 -0.17 -26.48
CA GLU A 433 1.96 -0.39 -27.32
C GLU A 433 0.66 -0.26 -26.53
N ASP A 434 0.62 -0.78 -25.30
CA ASP A 434 -0.56 -0.66 -24.45
C ASP A 434 -0.68 0.72 -23.80
N ALA A 435 0.44 1.45 -23.59
CA ALA A 435 0.39 2.87 -23.23
C ALA A 435 -0.20 3.72 -24.36
N GLU A 436 0.07 3.37 -25.63
CA GLU A 436 -0.54 4.02 -26.79
C GLU A 436 -2.05 3.77 -26.84
N LYS A 437 -2.48 2.52 -26.64
CA LYS A 437 -3.91 2.20 -26.58
C LYS A 437 -4.63 2.91 -25.44
N ALA A 438 -4.01 3.00 -24.26
CA ALA A 438 -4.57 3.75 -23.15
C ALA A 438 -4.80 5.22 -23.52
N TYR A 439 -3.82 5.84 -24.18
CA TYR A 439 -3.93 7.20 -24.69
C TYR A 439 -5.03 7.34 -25.76
N GLU A 440 -5.16 6.39 -26.68
CA GLU A 440 -6.23 6.39 -27.71
C GLU A 440 -7.64 6.28 -27.12
N HIS A 441 -7.79 5.55 -26.01
CA HIS A 441 -9.05 5.47 -25.24
C HIS A 441 -9.25 6.67 -24.30
N GLY A 442 -8.32 7.64 -24.34
CA GLY A 442 -8.42 8.92 -23.65
C GLY A 442 -8.36 8.82 -22.13
N VAL A 443 -7.70 7.81 -21.54
CA VAL A 443 -7.58 7.69 -20.08
C VAL A 443 -6.70 8.82 -19.51
N GLU A 444 -7.04 9.30 -18.31
CA GLU A 444 -6.36 10.43 -17.67
C GLU A 444 -4.98 10.04 -17.11
N GLY A 445 -4.72 8.76 -16.89
CA GLY A 445 -3.39 8.29 -16.52
C GLY A 445 -3.12 6.81 -16.73
N ILE A 446 -1.83 6.46 -16.65
CA ILE A 446 -1.36 5.07 -16.60
C ILE A 446 -0.42 4.84 -15.41
N VAL A 447 -0.42 3.61 -14.92
CA VAL A 447 0.58 3.11 -13.98
C VAL A 447 1.39 2.02 -14.67
N LEU A 448 2.65 2.31 -14.96
CA LEU A 448 3.62 1.33 -15.41
C LEU A 448 3.94 0.41 -14.22
N SER A 449 3.50 -0.83 -14.30
CA SER A 449 3.56 -1.77 -13.18
C SER A 449 3.42 -3.20 -13.65
N ASN A 450 4.12 -4.10 -12.99
CA ASN A 450 3.95 -5.55 -13.07
C ASN A 450 3.47 -6.11 -11.73
N HIS A 451 2.59 -5.36 -11.07
CA HIS A 451 2.10 -5.63 -9.73
C HIS A 451 3.17 -5.78 -8.63
N GLY A 452 4.35 -5.17 -8.83
CA GLY A 452 5.50 -5.36 -7.94
C GLY A 452 6.13 -6.75 -8.08
N GLY A 453 6.11 -7.31 -9.29
CA GLY A 453 6.62 -8.65 -9.59
C GLY A 453 5.76 -9.79 -9.04
N ARG A 454 4.48 -9.54 -8.73
CA ARG A 454 3.58 -10.52 -8.07
C ARG A 454 2.75 -11.36 -9.04
N GLU A 455 2.76 -11.01 -10.32
CA GLU A 455 1.94 -11.62 -11.37
C GLU A 455 2.86 -12.38 -12.35
N LEU A 456 3.04 -11.89 -13.58
CA LEU A 456 3.93 -12.49 -14.57
C LEU A 456 5.40 -12.26 -14.21
N ASP A 457 6.14 -13.34 -13.91
CA ASP A 457 7.60 -13.27 -13.79
C ASP A 457 8.27 -13.08 -15.18
N PHE A 458 9.48 -12.54 -15.20
CA PHE A 458 10.16 -12.00 -16.40
C PHE A 458 9.46 -10.81 -17.08
N SER A 459 8.43 -10.24 -16.46
CA SER A 459 7.95 -8.90 -16.81
C SER A 459 9.06 -7.85 -16.63
N PRO A 460 9.21 -6.91 -17.59
CA PRO A 460 10.25 -5.88 -17.53
C PRO A 460 10.06 -4.92 -16.35
N ALA A 461 11.16 -4.31 -15.91
CA ALA A 461 11.11 -3.29 -14.86
C ALA A 461 10.35 -2.04 -15.36
N PRO A 462 9.37 -1.51 -14.61
CA PRO A 462 8.60 -0.33 -15.03
C PRO A 462 9.43 0.91 -15.37
N ILE A 463 10.62 1.07 -14.78
CA ILE A 463 11.52 2.18 -15.10
C ILE A 463 12.13 2.06 -16.51
N ASP A 464 12.36 0.84 -17.00
CA ASP A 464 12.87 0.62 -18.34
C ASP A 464 11.76 0.86 -19.38
N ILE A 465 10.53 0.44 -19.07
CA ILE A 465 9.36 0.78 -19.90
C ILE A 465 9.13 2.29 -19.93
N LEU A 466 9.29 2.98 -18.79
CA LEU A 466 9.22 4.44 -18.76
C LEU A 466 10.28 5.09 -19.66
N TYR A 467 11.51 4.59 -19.61
CA TYR A 467 12.59 5.06 -20.47
C TYR A 467 12.25 4.86 -21.95
N GLU A 468 11.84 3.64 -22.33
CA GLU A 468 11.46 3.29 -23.69
C GLU A 468 10.29 4.15 -24.20
N LEU A 469 9.24 4.30 -23.38
CA LEU A 469 8.07 5.11 -23.69
C LEU A 469 8.44 6.57 -23.92
N ARG A 470 9.38 7.12 -23.14
CA ARG A 470 9.90 8.48 -23.32
C ARG A 470 10.74 8.63 -24.60
N GLN A 471 11.36 7.56 -25.11
CA GLN A 471 12.06 7.59 -26.39
C GLN A 471 11.10 7.48 -27.57
N LYS A 472 10.18 6.52 -27.53
CA LYS A 472 9.30 6.17 -28.65
C LYS A 472 8.07 7.08 -28.77
N ARG A 473 7.42 7.39 -27.65
CA ARG A 473 6.16 8.15 -27.59
C ARG A 473 6.18 9.28 -26.55
N PRO A 474 7.15 10.22 -26.61
CA PRO A 474 7.16 11.35 -25.70
C PRO A 474 5.94 12.28 -25.86
N ASP A 475 5.22 12.18 -26.98
CA ASP A 475 4.04 12.98 -27.33
C ASP A 475 2.82 12.69 -26.45
N ILE A 476 2.62 11.46 -25.98
CA ILE A 476 1.43 11.10 -25.18
C ILE A 476 1.35 11.82 -23.84
N PHE A 477 2.49 12.35 -23.36
CA PHE A 477 2.59 13.13 -22.13
C PHE A 477 2.64 14.64 -22.35
N LYS A 478 2.65 15.10 -23.62
CA LYS A 478 2.62 16.54 -23.92
C LYS A 478 1.27 17.11 -23.52
N ASP A 479 1.30 18.36 -23.07
CA ASP A 479 0.12 19.15 -22.67
C ASP A 479 -0.69 18.58 -21.49
N GLY A 480 -0.19 17.54 -20.81
CA GLY A 480 -0.89 16.91 -19.69
C GLY A 480 -2.09 16.06 -20.11
N ARG A 481 -2.14 15.60 -21.37
CA ARG A 481 -3.25 14.76 -21.88
C ARG A 481 -3.39 13.43 -21.14
N MET A 482 -2.28 12.88 -20.67
CA MET A 482 -2.24 11.67 -19.84
C MET A 482 -1.09 11.80 -18.85
N GLU A 483 -1.33 11.48 -17.58
CA GLU A 483 -0.28 11.37 -16.57
C GLU A 483 0.30 9.95 -16.52
N HIS A 484 1.53 9.83 -16.01
CA HIS A 484 2.15 8.52 -15.79
C HIS A 484 2.77 8.44 -14.41
N SER A 485 2.89 7.20 -13.96
CA SER A 485 3.57 6.82 -12.74
C SER A 485 4.30 5.50 -13.04
N ALA A 486 5.55 5.36 -12.58
CA ALA A 486 6.29 4.10 -12.67
C ALA A 486 6.59 3.57 -11.26
N TRP A 487 6.33 2.27 -11.05
CA TRP A 487 6.48 1.64 -9.73
C TRP A 487 7.94 1.64 -9.29
N VAL A 488 8.20 2.08 -8.05
CA VAL A 488 9.53 2.06 -7.44
C VAL A 488 9.49 1.33 -6.10
N GLN A 489 10.14 0.17 -6.02
CA GLN A 489 10.69 -0.32 -4.76
C GLN A 489 12.11 0.23 -4.64
N LYS A 490 12.37 1.04 -3.61
CA LYS A 490 13.71 1.62 -3.38
C LYS A 490 14.72 0.49 -3.09
N PRO A 491 15.97 0.54 -3.60
CA PRO A 491 17.04 -0.38 -3.21
C PRO A 491 17.25 -0.43 -1.69
N SER A 492 17.51 -1.64 -1.21
CA SER A 492 17.86 -1.99 0.17
C SER A 492 19.34 -1.73 0.52
N ASP A 493 20.09 -1.08 -0.37
CA ASP A 493 21.54 -0.94 -0.25
C ASP A 493 21.92 0.54 -0.08
#